data_AF-A0A0B1S467-F1
#
_entry.id   AF-A0A0B1S467-F1
#
_cell.length_a   1.000
_cell.length_b   1.000
_cell.length_c   1.000
_cell.angle_alpha   90.00
_cell.angle_beta   90.00
_cell.angle_gamma   90.00
#
_symmetry.space_group_name_H-M   'P 1'
#
loop_
_entity.id
_entity.type
_entity.pdbx_description
1 polymer ?
#
loop_
_entity_poly.entity_id
_entity_poly.type
_entity_poly.pdbx_seq_one_letter_code
_entity_poly.pdbx_strand_id
1 'polypeptide(L)'
;MLSVAKKLEEKQRRETLEDLLKLCLWGNKCDIALTDGDVPMLKHSPTEAARMLDPFILRNDLKTAIDSFFLRLRPNKKGLRELHVVLDNMGPEFMNDLIFVEYVMETKLADRTILHGKEYPYFISDATRNDFEWALAELNRLDGGVLLFHDHRFWTHPYPYSEMKTVAPDLYSELSEASIIIFKGDMNYQKLDANIDWSFETPFQVRCRTFFFEGIALLQTHSFFRYRVTNSVFWHVV
;
A
#
# COMPACT_ATOMS: atom_id res chain seq x y z
N MET A 1 -12.53 15.43 -9.19
CA MET A 1 -13.10 14.21 -9.80
C MET A 1 -13.88 13.35 -8.80
N LEU A 2 -13.68 13.49 -7.48
CA LEU A 2 -14.30 12.65 -6.44
C LEU A 2 -15.49 13.26 -5.67
N SER A 3 -16.12 14.36 -6.14
CA SER A 3 -17.29 14.94 -5.44
C SER A 3 -18.49 13.97 -5.33
N VAL A 4 -18.52 12.97 -6.20
CA VAL A 4 -19.48 11.86 -6.19
C VAL A 4 -19.22 10.89 -5.03
N ALA A 5 -17.97 10.71 -4.61
CA ALA A 5 -17.57 9.75 -3.57
C ALA A 5 -18.24 10.02 -2.22
N LYS A 6 -18.51 11.29 -1.90
CA LYS A 6 -19.20 11.72 -0.65
C LYS A 6 -20.64 11.22 -0.57
N LYS A 7 -21.28 10.89 -1.70
CA LYS A 7 -22.69 10.49 -1.79
C LYS A 7 -22.91 8.98 -1.93
N LEU A 8 -21.83 8.19 -1.93
CA LEU A 8 -21.94 6.74 -2.10
C LEU A 8 -22.53 6.08 -0.84
N GLU A 9 -23.45 5.13 -1.07
CA GLU A 9 -23.96 4.21 -0.06
C GLU A 9 -22.85 3.26 0.43
N GLU A 10 -23.01 2.65 1.60
CA GLU A 10 -21.99 1.77 2.20
C GLU A 10 -21.58 0.62 1.25
N LYS A 11 -22.55 0.01 0.55
CA LYS A 11 -22.28 -1.04 -0.44
C LYS A 11 -21.38 -0.53 -1.57
N GLN A 12 -21.70 0.64 -2.12
CA GLN A 12 -20.91 1.25 -3.20
C GLN A 12 -19.51 1.66 -2.71
N ARG A 13 -19.38 2.11 -1.45
CA ARG A 13 -18.09 2.41 -0.83
C ARG A 13 -17.22 1.16 -0.70
N ARG A 14 -17.80 0.02 -0.28
CA ARG A 14 -17.09 -1.26 -0.25
C ARG A 14 -16.55 -1.64 -1.61
N GLU A 15 -17.41 -1.63 -2.63
CA GLU A 15 -17.04 -2.00 -4.01
C GLU A 15 -15.94 -1.05 -4.54
N THR A 16 -16.06 0.25 -4.27
CA THR A 16 -15.04 1.23 -4.68
C THR A 16 -13.70 1.00 -3.96
N LEU A 17 -13.71 0.75 -2.64
CA LEU A 17 -12.48 0.46 -1.90
C LEU A 17 -11.82 -0.82 -2.39
N GLU A 18 -12.59 -1.86 -2.68
CA GLU A 18 -12.07 -3.11 -3.22
C GLU A 18 -11.38 -2.89 -4.56
N ASP A 19 -12.00 -2.14 -5.47
CA ASP A 19 -11.42 -1.81 -6.78
C ASP A 19 -10.13 -0.99 -6.64
N LEU A 20 -10.13 0.04 -5.79
CA LEU A 20 -8.97 0.90 -5.57
C LEU A 20 -7.81 0.12 -4.94
N LEU A 21 -8.09 -0.75 -3.97
CA LEU A 21 -7.08 -1.61 -3.35
C LEU A 21 -6.51 -2.63 -4.34
N LYS A 22 -7.32 -3.17 -5.25
CA LYS A 22 -6.85 -4.02 -6.35
C LYS A 22 -5.99 -3.25 -7.35
N LEU A 23 -6.32 -1.99 -7.65
CA LEU A 23 -5.46 -1.13 -8.47
C LEU A 23 -4.11 -0.85 -7.80
N CYS A 24 -4.11 -0.58 -6.49
CA CYS A 24 -2.88 -0.39 -5.71
C CYS A 24 -2.02 -1.66 -5.70
N LEU A 25 -2.65 -2.84 -5.64
CA LEU A 25 -1.96 -4.13 -5.69
C LEU A 25 -1.34 -4.39 -7.06
N TRP A 26 -2.12 -4.25 -8.12
CA TRP A 26 -1.73 -4.65 -9.47
C TRP A 26 -1.02 -3.56 -10.26
N GLY A 27 -0.76 -2.38 -9.67
CA GLY A 27 -0.16 -1.23 -10.36
C GLY A 27 1.04 -1.60 -11.25
N ASN A 28 1.96 -2.41 -10.72
CA ASN A 28 3.15 -2.88 -11.45
C ASN A 28 2.83 -3.83 -12.62
N LYS A 29 1.77 -4.64 -12.51
CA LYS A 29 1.37 -5.60 -13.55
C LYS A 29 0.48 -4.97 -14.61
N CYS A 30 -0.40 -4.05 -14.21
CA CYS A 30 -1.20 -3.26 -15.13
C CYS A 30 -0.31 -2.40 -16.02
N ASP A 31 0.78 -1.83 -15.51
CA ASP A 31 1.75 -1.09 -16.33
C ASP A 31 2.43 -1.99 -17.39
N ILE A 32 2.91 -3.17 -17.00
CA ILE A 32 3.55 -4.11 -17.92
C ILE A 32 2.57 -4.60 -19.00
N ALA A 33 1.32 -4.90 -18.63
CA ALA A 33 0.30 -5.30 -19.60
C ALA A 33 -0.05 -4.18 -20.60
N LEU A 34 0.03 -2.92 -20.17
CA LEU A 34 -0.18 -1.74 -21.02
C LEU A 34 1.04 -1.43 -21.92
N THR A 35 2.26 -1.69 -21.46
CA THR A 35 3.52 -1.34 -22.14
C THR A 35 4.08 -2.45 -23.04
N ASP A 36 3.89 -3.73 -22.69
CA ASP A 36 4.37 -4.89 -23.48
C ASP A 36 3.42 -5.23 -24.66
N GLY A 37 2.38 -4.40 -24.87
CA GLY A 37 1.50 -4.51 -26.02
C GLY A 37 0.58 -5.72 -25.99
N ASP A 38 0.26 -6.26 -24.81
CA ASP A 38 -0.75 -7.32 -24.68
C ASP A 38 -2.14 -6.70 -24.94
N VAL A 39 -2.46 -6.62 -26.24
CA VAL A 39 -3.63 -5.97 -26.85
C VAL A 39 -4.98 -6.28 -26.16
N PRO A 40 -5.21 -7.45 -25.53
CA PRO A 40 -6.45 -7.70 -24.81
C PRO A 40 -6.65 -6.81 -23.58
N MET A 41 -5.59 -6.50 -22.80
CA MET A 41 -5.72 -5.74 -21.54
C MET A 41 -5.99 -4.25 -21.76
N LEU A 42 -5.52 -3.70 -22.89
CA LEU A 42 -5.77 -2.31 -23.31
C LEU A 42 -7.24 -2.01 -23.65
N LYS A 43 -8.08 -3.03 -23.82
CA LYS A 43 -9.52 -2.87 -24.12
C LYS A 43 -10.39 -2.70 -22.87
N HIS A 44 -9.82 -2.90 -21.70
CA HIS A 44 -10.52 -2.87 -20.43
C HIS A 44 -10.19 -1.59 -19.66
N SER A 45 -11.14 -1.10 -18.86
CA SER A 45 -10.82 -0.06 -17.88
C SER A 45 -9.79 -0.60 -16.87
N PRO A 46 -8.97 0.27 -16.25
CA PRO A 46 -7.96 -0.17 -15.26
C PRO A 46 -8.55 -1.05 -14.15
N THR A 47 -9.77 -0.75 -13.70
CA THR A 47 -10.49 -1.53 -12.68
C THR A 47 -10.90 -2.91 -13.18
N GLU A 48 -11.40 -3.01 -14.41
CA GLU A 48 -11.71 -4.31 -15.03
C GLU A 48 -10.44 -5.15 -15.23
N ALA A 49 -9.36 -4.53 -15.70
CA ALA A 49 -8.07 -5.21 -15.85
C ALA A 49 -7.56 -5.74 -14.50
N ALA A 50 -7.67 -4.96 -13.43
CA ALA A 50 -7.30 -5.38 -12.08
C ALA A 50 -8.16 -6.56 -11.58
N ARG A 51 -9.47 -6.56 -11.85
CA ARG A 51 -10.37 -7.68 -11.47
C ARG A 51 -10.10 -8.96 -12.26
N MET A 52 -9.65 -8.85 -13.51
CA MET A 52 -9.24 -10.03 -14.30
C MET A 52 -8.04 -10.76 -13.68
N LEU A 53 -7.29 -10.09 -12.80
CA LEU A 53 -6.16 -10.66 -12.08
C LEU A 53 -6.56 -11.30 -10.74
N ASP A 54 -7.81 -11.22 -10.31
CA ASP A 54 -8.30 -11.84 -9.06
C ASP A 54 -7.94 -13.33 -8.92
N PRO A 55 -7.97 -14.18 -9.98
CA PRO A 55 -7.56 -15.58 -9.88
C PRO A 55 -6.09 -15.79 -9.47
N PHE A 56 -5.23 -14.77 -9.55
CA PHE A 56 -3.81 -14.84 -9.17
C PHE A 56 -3.56 -14.39 -7.72
N ILE A 57 -4.61 -14.01 -6.98
CA ILE A 57 -4.52 -13.70 -5.54
C ILE A 57 -4.54 -15.01 -4.75
N LEU A 58 -3.40 -15.39 -4.17
CA LEU A 58 -3.27 -16.61 -3.36
C LEU A 58 -3.87 -16.45 -1.96
N ARG A 59 -3.80 -15.24 -1.40
CA ARG A 59 -4.39 -14.92 -0.10
C ARG A 59 -5.08 -13.58 -0.19
N ASN A 60 -6.35 -13.53 0.20
CA ASN A 60 -7.19 -12.37 0.04
C ASN A 60 -7.90 -12.01 1.35
N ASP A 61 -7.29 -11.11 2.12
CA ASP A 61 -7.85 -10.56 3.36
C ASP A 61 -8.58 -9.21 3.12
N LEU A 62 -8.84 -8.82 1.85
CA LEU A 62 -9.42 -7.52 1.46
C LEU A 62 -10.73 -7.20 2.17
N LYS A 63 -11.66 -8.17 2.19
CA LYS A 63 -12.98 -7.97 2.79
C LYS A 63 -12.84 -7.61 4.28
N THR A 64 -11.97 -8.33 5.00
CA THR A 64 -11.66 -8.06 6.40
C THR A 64 -11.01 -6.69 6.55
N ALA A 65 -10.07 -6.32 5.67
CA ALA A 65 -9.44 -5.00 5.63
C ALA A 65 -10.48 -3.87 5.51
N ILE A 66 -11.37 -3.98 4.52
CA ILE A 66 -12.39 -2.98 4.22
C ILE A 66 -13.38 -2.85 5.38
N ASP A 67 -13.88 -3.98 5.89
CA ASP A 67 -14.93 -4.00 6.90
C ASP A 67 -14.44 -3.60 8.29
N SER A 68 -13.24 -4.05 8.65
CA SER A 68 -12.71 -3.88 10.00
C SER A 68 -11.87 -2.63 10.14
N PHE A 69 -11.17 -2.22 9.07
CA PHE A 69 -10.24 -1.09 9.12
C PHE A 69 -10.76 0.10 8.34
N PHE A 70 -11.03 0.02 7.03
CA PHE A 70 -11.33 1.24 6.27
C PHE A 70 -12.69 1.85 6.62
N LEU A 71 -13.75 1.04 6.70
CA LEU A 71 -15.09 1.55 7.01
C LEU A 71 -15.31 1.82 8.51
N ARG A 72 -14.46 1.26 9.37
CA ARG A 72 -14.59 1.32 10.83
C ARG A 72 -13.32 1.80 11.52
N LEU A 73 -12.50 2.59 10.80
CA LEU A 73 -11.19 3.02 11.27
C LEU A 73 -11.34 3.77 12.59
N ARG A 74 -10.73 3.24 13.64
CA ARG A 74 -10.77 3.87 14.95
C ARG A 74 -9.72 4.97 15.03
N PRO A 75 -10.04 6.11 15.65
CA PRO A 75 -9.03 7.10 15.95
C PRO A 75 -7.93 6.52 16.83
N ASN A 76 -6.69 6.97 16.60
CA ASN A 76 -5.55 6.68 17.45
C ASN A 76 -5.66 7.40 18.82
N LYS A 77 -4.62 7.30 19.64
CA LYS A 77 -4.57 7.93 20.98
C LYS A 77 -4.74 9.46 20.96
N LYS A 78 -4.45 10.09 19.83
CA LYS A 78 -4.59 11.56 19.62
C LYS A 78 -5.98 11.93 19.09
N GLY A 79 -6.87 10.96 18.90
CA GLY A 79 -8.21 11.19 18.35
C GLY A 79 -8.24 11.41 16.84
N LEU A 80 -7.17 11.04 16.12
CA LEU A 80 -7.10 11.15 14.66
C LEU A 80 -7.12 9.76 14.01
N ARG A 81 -7.78 9.63 12.86
CA ARG A 81 -7.67 8.44 12.01
C ARG A 81 -6.53 8.64 11.02
N GLU A 82 -5.36 8.09 11.32
CA GLU A 82 -4.15 8.28 10.52
C GLU A 82 -3.88 7.04 9.66
N LEU A 83 -3.91 7.22 8.34
CA LEU A 83 -3.51 6.21 7.35
C LEU A 83 -2.04 6.42 6.98
N HIS A 84 -1.22 5.40 7.16
CA HIS A 84 0.17 5.40 6.68
C HIS A 84 0.29 4.47 5.49
N VAL A 85 1.03 4.88 4.46
CA VAL A 85 1.34 4.03 3.29
C VAL A 85 2.84 4.05 3.07
N VAL A 86 3.49 2.90 3.24
CA VAL A 86 4.91 2.70 2.91
C VAL A 86 5.01 2.30 1.44
N LEU A 87 5.46 3.26 0.63
CA LEU A 87 5.47 3.20 -0.82
C LEU A 87 6.55 2.22 -1.35
N ASP A 88 6.27 1.69 -2.54
CA ASP A 88 7.20 0.95 -3.38
C ASP A 88 7.58 1.84 -4.57
N ASN A 89 7.01 1.61 -5.76
CA ASN A 89 7.44 2.25 -7.00
C ASN A 89 6.68 3.53 -7.36
N MET A 90 7.37 4.42 -8.09
CA MET A 90 6.76 5.51 -8.86
C MET A 90 6.06 5.03 -10.12
N GLY A 91 5.47 5.97 -10.87
CA GLY A 91 4.75 5.68 -12.09
C GLY A 91 3.31 5.22 -11.80
N PRO A 92 2.75 4.25 -12.55
CA PRO A 92 1.36 3.85 -12.40
C PRO A 92 1.01 3.28 -11.02
N GLU A 93 1.95 2.64 -10.32
CA GLU A 93 1.73 2.17 -8.94
C GLU A 93 1.45 3.35 -8.01
N PHE A 94 2.35 4.33 -7.98
CA PHE A 94 2.18 5.54 -7.18
C PHE A 94 0.92 6.33 -7.58
N MET A 95 0.56 6.39 -8.86
CA MET A 95 -0.68 7.04 -9.30
C MET A 95 -1.92 6.35 -8.74
N ASN A 96 -1.95 5.02 -8.72
CA ASN A 96 -3.05 4.27 -8.10
C ASN A 96 -3.10 4.50 -6.58
N ASP A 97 -1.95 4.54 -5.92
CA ASP A 97 -1.85 4.85 -4.49
C ASP A 97 -2.40 6.26 -4.19
N LEU A 98 -2.08 7.26 -5.01
CA LEU A 98 -2.61 8.62 -4.88
C LEU A 98 -4.13 8.67 -5.07
N ILE A 99 -4.68 7.97 -6.06
CA ILE A 99 -6.14 7.91 -6.29
C ILE A 99 -6.83 7.27 -5.08
N PHE A 100 -6.27 6.19 -4.54
CA PHE A 100 -6.79 5.53 -3.35
C PHE A 100 -6.77 6.44 -2.12
N VAL A 101 -5.64 7.10 -1.85
CA VAL A 101 -5.48 8.00 -0.72
C VAL A 101 -6.40 9.22 -0.85
N GLU A 102 -6.55 9.78 -2.05
CA GLU A 102 -7.50 10.87 -2.29
C GLU A 102 -8.94 10.43 -2.01
N TYR A 103 -9.33 9.22 -2.43
CA TYR A 103 -10.64 8.68 -2.11
C TYR A 103 -10.86 8.57 -0.59
N VAL A 104 -9.89 8.01 0.14
CA VAL A 104 -9.96 7.86 1.61
C VAL A 104 -10.11 9.22 2.31
N MET A 105 -9.36 10.23 1.87
CA MET A 105 -9.43 11.58 2.44
C MET A 105 -10.75 12.28 2.10
N GLU A 106 -11.17 12.25 0.83
CA GLU A 106 -12.42 12.91 0.38
C GLU A 106 -13.67 12.29 1.01
N THR A 107 -13.65 11.00 1.30
CA THR A 107 -14.73 10.28 1.99
C THR A 107 -14.63 10.36 3.52
N LYS A 108 -13.60 11.03 4.05
CA LYS A 108 -13.31 11.19 5.49
C LYS A 108 -13.18 9.84 6.23
N LEU A 109 -12.66 8.83 5.53
CA LEU A 109 -12.33 7.54 6.14
C LEU A 109 -11.04 7.66 6.98
N ALA A 110 -10.11 8.51 6.55
CA ALA A 110 -8.97 8.97 7.35
C ALA A 110 -8.99 10.50 7.48
N ASP A 111 -8.49 11.01 8.62
CA ASP A 111 -8.35 12.44 8.90
C ASP A 111 -7.01 13.00 8.41
N ARG A 112 -6.00 12.12 8.29
CA ARG A 112 -4.66 12.44 7.80
C ARG A 112 -4.10 11.23 7.08
N THR A 113 -3.32 11.46 6.04
CA THR A 113 -2.55 10.42 5.37
C THR A 113 -1.08 10.78 5.30
N ILE A 114 -0.21 9.81 5.62
CA ILE A 114 1.24 9.96 5.56
C ILE A 114 1.79 8.91 4.59
N LEU A 115 2.40 9.38 3.51
CA LEU A 115 3.14 8.56 2.57
C LEU A 115 4.59 8.47 3.02
N HIS A 116 5.08 7.25 3.16
CA HIS A 116 6.45 6.94 3.55
C HIS A 116 7.24 6.52 2.32
N GLY A 117 8.29 7.27 1.98
CA GLY A 117 9.14 6.99 0.83
C GLY A 117 10.63 6.92 1.18
N LYS A 118 11.45 6.73 0.16
CA LYS A 118 12.89 6.55 0.30
C LYS A 118 13.60 7.91 0.34
N GLU A 119 14.61 8.05 1.20
CA GLU A 119 15.41 9.28 1.33
C GLU A 119 16.28 9.55 0.09
N TYR A 120 16.68 8.48 -0.63
CA TYR A 120 17.53 8.54 -1.81
C TYR A 120 17.03 7.55 -2.86
N PRO A 121 17.43 7.69 -4.14
CA PRO A 121 17.13 6.70 -5.17
C PRO A 121 17.50 5.29 -4.71
N TYR A 122 16.52 4.39 -4.72
CA TYR A 122 16.62 3.04 -4.17
C TYR A 122 15.84 2.10 -5.08
N PHE A 123 16.39 0.91 -5.34
CA PHE A 123 15.79 -0.10 -6.25
C PHE A 123 15.23 0.46 -7.58
N ILE A 124 15.90 1.46 -8.17
CA ILE A 124 15.58 2.09 -9.46
C ILE A 124 14.30 2.92 -9.43
N SER A 125 13.16 2.30 -9.13
CA SER A 125 11.82 2.88 -9.27
C SER A 125 11.20 3.32 -7.95
N ASP A 126 11.85 3.10 -6.79
CA ASP A 126 11.24 3.44 -5.51
C ASP A 126 10.95 4.95 -5.37
N ALA A 127 9.79 5.27 -4.80
CA ALA A 127 9.35 6.64 -4.58
C ALA A 127 10.23 7.41 -3.58
N THR A 128 10.79 8.53 -4.05
CA THR A 128 11.49 9.52 -3.21
C THR A 128 10.66 10.79 -3.04
N ARG A 129 11.09 11.68 -2.13
CA ARG A 129 10.46 12.98 -1.92
C ARG A 129 10.39 13.81 -3.21
N ASN A 130 11.48 13.83 -3.97
CA ASN A 130 11.54 14.59 -5.21
C ASN A 130 10.52 14.07 -6.23
N ASP A 131 10.32 12.75 -6.30
CA ASP A 131 9.35 12.15 -7.22
C ASP A 131 7.92 12.47 -6.80
N PHE A 132 7.64 12.44 -5.49
CA PHE A 132 6.34 12.85 -4.93
C PHE A 132 6.04 14.32 -5.24
N GLU A 133 6.98 15.23 -4.97
CA GLU A 133 6.81 16.66 -5.22
C GLU A 133 6.63 16.95 -6.71
N TRP A 134 7.41 16.29 -7.57
CA TRP A 134 7.27 16.39 -9.01
C TRP A 134 5.89 15.91 -9.47
N ALA A 135 5.43 14.75 -9.01
CA ALA A 135 4.12 14.21 -9.40
C ALA A 135 2.96 15.11 -8.94
N LEU A 136 3.03 15.69 -7.75
CA LEU A 136 2.01 16.65 -7.30
C LEU A 136 2.01 17.93 -8.13
N ALA A 137 3.19 18.43 -8.51
CA ALA A 137 3.31 19.60 -9.38
C ALA A 137 2.68 19.34 -10.77
N GLU A 138 2.98 18.21 -11.39
CA GLU A 138 2.40 17.81 -12.68
C GLU A 138 0.87 17.68 -12.62
N LEU A 139 0.35 17.16 -11.49
CA LEU A 139 -1.10 17.05 -11.27
C LEU A 139 -1.76 18.39 -10.91
N ASN A 140 -1.01 19.50 -10.83
CA ASN A 140 -1.46 20.79 -10.33
C ASN A 140 -2.16 20.69 -8.96
N ARG A 141 -1.64 19.82 -8.09
CA ARG A 141 -2.19 19.59 -6.75
C ARG A 141 -1.38 20.35 -5.72
N LEU A 142 -2.08 21.15 -4.91
CA LEU A 142 -1.52 21.71 -3.69
C LEU A 142 -1.88 20.78 -2.53
N ASP A 143 -0.89 20.33 -1.77
CA ASP A 143 -1.17 19.65 -0.50
C ASP A 143 -1.77 20.67 0.48
N GLY A 144 -3.01 20.41 0.90
CA GLY A 144 -3.70 21.19 1.93
C GLY A 144 -3.23 20.87 3.36
N GLY A 145 -2.13 20.14 3.53
CA GLY A 145 -1.56 19.70 4.80
C GLY A 145 -2.18 18.40 5.35
N VAL A 146 -2.98 17.71 4.54
CA VAL A 146 -3.67 16.45 4.91
C VAL A 146 -2.95 15.24 4.33
N LEU A 147 -2.19 15.43 3.24
CA LEU A 147 -1.38 14.42 2.58
C LEU A 147 0.10 14.73 2.77
N LEU A 148 0.72 14.11 3.77
CA LEU A 148 2.12 14.35 4.09
C LEU A 148 3.02 13.32 3.43
N PHE A 149 4.25 13.72 3.10
CA PHE A 149 5.31 12.81 2.66
C PHE A 149 6.46 12.82 3.66
N HIS A 150 6.77 11.66 4.23
CA HIS A 150 7.87 11.44 5.16
C HIS A 150 8.88 10.47 4.52
N ASP A 151 10.11 10.93 4.33
CA ASP A 151 11.25 10.07 4.10
C ASP A 151 11.94 9.77 5.44
N HIS A 152 12.51 8.59 5.54
CA HIS A 152 13.30 8.20 6.70
C HIS A 152 14.40 7.24 6.26
N ARG A 153 15.62 7.46 6.75
CA ARG A 153 16.81 6.70 6.34
C ARG A 153 16.66 5.18 6.55
N PHE A 154 15.90 4.79 7.56
CA PHE A 154 15.61 3.39 7.84
C PHE A 154 15.00 2.65 6.63
N TRP A 155 14.19 3.32 5.81
CA TRP A 155 13.57 2.70 4.64
C TRP A 155 14.60 2.24 3.59
N THR A 156 15.79 2.84 3.57
CA THR A 156 16.91 2.47 2.67
C THR A 156 18.01 1.67 3.37
N HIS A 157 17.87 1.39 4.68
CA HIS A 157 18.79 0.53 5.43
C HIS A 157 18.54 -0.97 5.17
N PRO A 158 19.53 -1.84 5.39
CA PRO A 158 19.40 -3.29 5.20
C PRO A 158 18.65 -3.99 6.35
N TYR A 159 18.28 -3.26 7.41
CA TYR A 159 17.64 -3.85 8.58
C TYR A 159 16.22 -4.33 8.26
N PRO A 160 15.81 -5.50 8.80
CA PRO A 160 14.42 -5.89 8.79
C PRO A 160 13.61 -5.00 9.75
N TYR A 161 12.30 -4.94 9.55
CA TYR A 161 11.42 -4.04 10.32
C TYR A 161 11.34 -4.41 11.80
N SER A 162 11.61 -5.67 12.15
CA SER A 162 11.77 -6.13 13.53
C SER A 162 12.86 -5.39 14.34
N GLU A 163 13.86 -4.82 13.66
CA GLU A 163 14.94 -4.03 14.31
C GLU A 163 14.60 -2.53 14.40
N MET A 164 13.50 -2.07 13.79
CA MET A 164 13.16 -0.64 13.69
C MET A 164 13.06 0.02 15.06
N LYS A 165 12.48 -0.65 16.06
CA LYS A 165 12.36 -0.11 17.42
C LYS A 165 13.71 0.24 18.06
N THR A 166 14.77 -0.47 17.68
CA THR A 166 16.13 -0.24 18.20
C THR A 166 16.88 0.76 17.34
N VAL A 167 16.80 0.61 16.01
CA VAL A 167 17.62 1.37 15.05
C VAL A 167 17.02 2.74 14.71
N ALA A 168 15.69 2.84 14.68
CA ALA A 168 14.93 4.03 14.33
C ALA A 168 13.72 4.18 15.27
N PRO A 169 13.96 4.40 16.58
CA PRO A 169 12.91 4.45 17.59
C PRO A 169 11.88 5.57 17.36
N ASP A 170 12.31 6.67 16.74
CA ASP A 170 11.48 7.78 16.30
C ASP A 170 10.49 7.37 15.21
N LEU A 171 10.96 6.71 14.14
CA LEU A 171 10.10 6.15 13.09
C LEU A 171 9.16 5.09 13.66
N TYR A 172 9.65 4.20 14.52
CA TYR A 172 8.80 3.19 15.17
C TYR A 172 7.70 3.84 16.02
N SER A 173 8.04 4.91 16.75
CA SER A 173 7.07 5.68 17.54
C SER A 173 6.04 6.35 16.64
N GLU A 174 6.44 6.90 15.49
CA GLU A 174 5.53 7.50 14.53
C GLU A 174 4.55 6.46 13.98
N LEU A 175 5.05 5.31 13.50
CA LEU A 175 4.22 4.23 12.98
C LEU A 175 3.27 3.66 14.04
N SER A 176 3.69 3.63 15.31
CA SER A 176 2.84 3.15 16.41
C SER A 176 1.61 4.01 16.70
N GLU A 177 1.57 5.24 16.18
CA GLU A 177 0.42 6.14 16.28
C GLU A 177 -0.53 6.00 15.08
N ALA A 178 -0.15 5.27 14.03
CA ALA A 178 -1.01 5.04 12.88
C ALA A 178 -2.25 4.22 13.26
N SER A 179 -3.41 4.59 12.71
CA SER A 179 -4.63 3.76 12.82
C SER A 179 -4.56 2.53 11.90
N ILE A 180 -3.89 2.69 10.76
CA ILE A 180 -3.58 1.59 9.83
C ILE A 180 -2.32 1.95 9.04
N ILE A 181 -1.47 0.94 8.81
CA ILE A 181 -0.29 1.04 7.95
C ILE A 181 -0.45 0.07 6.78
N ILE A 182 -0.30 0.58 5.56
CA ILE A 182 -0.25 -0.22 4.34
C ILE A 182 1.20 -0.31 3.88
N PHE A 183 1.72 -1.52 3.73
CA PHE A 183 3.02 -1.77 3.09
C PHE A 183 2.82 -2.19 1.64
N LYS A 184 3.50 -1.52 0.70
CA LYS A 184 3.42 -1.82 -0.74
C LYS A 184 4.60 -2.66 -1.23
N GLY A 185 4.36 -3.62 -2.12
CA GLY A 185 5.43 -4.25 -2.89
C GLY A 185 6.26 -5.31 -2.16
N ASP A 186 7.17 -5.92 -2.92
CA ASP A 186 7.93 -7.11 -2.51
C ASP A 186 9.07 -6.78 -1.53
N MET A 187 9.71 -5.63 -1.69
CA MET A 187 10.78 -5.19 -0.79
C MET A 187 10.26 -4.98 0.65
N ASN A 188 9.10 -4.34 0.79
CA ASN A 188 8.48 -4.15 2.10
C ASN A 188 8.09 -5.49 2.74
N TYR A 189 7.60 -6.45 1.95
CA TYR A 189 7.33 -7.81 2.44
C TYR A 189 8.60 -8.48 2.96
N GLN A 190 9.69 -8.46 2.18
CA GLN A 190 10.97 -9.06 2.58
C GLN A 190 11.53 -8.41 3.86
N LYS A 191 11.31 -7.11 4.06
CA LYS A 191 11.72 -6.46 5.31
C LYS A 191 10.81 -6.79 6.50
N LEU A 192 9.52 -7.05 6.26
CA LEU A 192 8.57 -7.49 7.29
C LEU A 192 8.91 -8.89 7.81
N ASP A 193 9.19 -9.84 6.91
CA ASP A 193 9.53 -11.22 7.29
C ASP A 193 11.04 -11.47 7.49
N ALA A 194 11.83 -10.41 7.38
CA ALA A 194 13.29 -10.42 7.46
C ALA A 194 13.99 -11.26 6.38
N ASN A 195 13.29 -11.60 5.30
CA ASN A 195 13.77 -12.42 4.19
C ASN A 195 14.34 -13.77 4.67
N ILE A 196 13.72 -14.33 5.71
CA ILE A 196 14.07 -15.63 6.27
C ILE A 196 13.31 -16.72 5.52
N ASP A 197 13.93 -17.90 5.38
CA ASP A 197 13.30 -19.08 4.81
C ASP A 197 12.28 -19.70 5.79
N TRP A 198 11.12 -19.05 5.90
CA TRP A 198 10.02 -19.51 6.75
C TRP A 198 9.29 -20.71 6.14
N SER A 199 8.88 -21.66 6.99
CA SER A 199 7.88 -22.65 6.58
C SER A 199 6.61 -21.94 6.10
N PHE A 200 6.00 -22.46 5.04
CA PHE A 200 4.75 -21.92 4.47
C PHE A 200 3.56 -21.94 5.44
N GLU A 201 3.64 -22.78 6.48
CA GLU A 201 2.64 -22.87 7.54
C GLU A 201 2.84 -21.81 8.63
N THR A 202 3.99 -21.11 8.64
CA THR A 202 4.30 -20.09 9.65
C THR A 202 3.34 -18.92 9.52
N PRO A 203 2.56 -18.59 10.58
CA PRO A 203 1.65 -17.45 10.54
C PRO A 203 2.40 -16.15 10.26
N PHE A 204 1.83 -15.28 9.44
CA PHE A 204 2.48 -14.02 9.04
C PHE A 204 2.88 -13.13 10.23
N GLN A 205 2.05 -13.10 11.28
CA GLN A 205 2.34 -12.41 12.54
C GLN A 205 3.65 -12.88 13.17
N VAL A 206 3.90 -14.19 13.18
CA VAL A 206 5.14 -14.77 13.72
C VAL A 206 6.34 -14.36 12.86
N ARG A 207 6.16 -14.30 11.54
CA ARG A 207 7.20 -13.85 10.60
C ARG A 207 7.57 -12.38 10.80
N CYS A 208 6.63 -11.54 11.23
CA CYS A 208 6.88 -10.13 11.57
C CYS A 208 7.69 -9.94 12.86
N ARG A 209 7.85 -11.00 13.67
CA ARG A 209 8.62 -11.02 14.92
C ARG A 209 8.14 -9.92 15.89
N THR A 210 8.98 -8.94 16.20
CA THR A 210 8.70 -7.82 17.11
C THR A 210 7.99 -6.64 16.43
N PHE A 211 7.84 -6.67 15.11
CA PHE A 211 7.23 -5.59 14.34
C PHE A 211 5.74 -5.85 14.13
N PHE A 212 4.94 -5.56 15.16
CA PHE A 212 3.50 -5.78 15.12
C PHE A 212 2.73 -4.58 15.70
N PHE A 213 1.71 -4.13 14.98
CA PHE A 213 0.76 -3.08 15.35
C PHE A 213 -0.66 -3.58 15.09
N GLU A 214 -1.66 -3.05 15.81
CA GLU A 214 -3.07 -3.49 15.72
C GLU A 214 -3.72 -3.29 14.33
N GLY A 215 -3.09 -2.57 13.41
CA GLY A 215 -3.56 -2.38 12.04
C GLY A 215 -2.42 -2.34 11.03
N ILE A 216 -2.00 -3.52 10.57
CA ILE A 216 -1.05 -3.66 9.46
C ILE A 216 -1.76 -4.36 8.30
N ALA A 217 -1.72 -3.72 7.13
CA ALA A 217 -2.11 -4.30 5.86
C ALA A 217 -0.90 -4.35 4.91
N LEU A 218 -0.85 -5.38 4.08
CA LEU A 218 0.23 -5.60 3.11
C LEU A 218 -0.34 -5.91 1.74
N LEU A 219 0.10 -5.15 0.73
CA LEU A 219 -0.28 -5.31 -0.68
C LEU A 219 0.98 -5.60 -1.48
N GLN A 220 1.13 -6.82 -1.97
CA GLN A 220 2.35 -7.25 -2.65
C GLN A 220 2.05 -8.08 -3.88
N THR A 221 2.72 -7.79 -4.99
CA THR A 221 2.84 -8.72 -6.11
C THR A 221 4.15 -9.51 -6.03
N HIS A 222 4.16 -10.86 -6.09
CA HIS A 222 5.42 -11.59 -6.28
C HIS A 222 5.78 -11.68 -7.76
N SER A 223 7.03 -11.32 -8.08
CA SER A 223 7.57 -11.37 -9.44
C SER A 223 8.70 -12.40 -9.62
N PHE A 224 9.24 -12.99 -8.53
CA PHE A 224 10.36 -13.93 -8.60
C PHE A 224 10.06 -15.29 -7.93
N PHE A 225 10.47 -16.34 -8.64
CA PHE A 225 10.22 -17.77 -8.38
C PHE A 225 10.71 -18.26 -7.01
N ARG A 226 9.78 -18.72 -6.17
CA ARG A 226 9.99 -19.91 -5.30
C ARG A 226 9.06 -21.08 -5.62
N TYR A 227 8.19 -20.91 -6.62
CA TYR A 227 7.31 -21.95 -7.10
C TYR A 227 7.28 -21.99 -8.61
N ARG A 228 7.26 -23.21 -9.13
CA ARG A 228 6.91 -23.53 -10.51
C ARG A 228 5.39 -23.38 -10.70
N VAL A 229 4.89 -22.17 -10.49
CA VAL A 229 3.57 -21.66 -10.88
C VAL A 229 3.77 -20.16 -11.12
N THR A 230 3.66 -19.74 -12.36
CA THR A 230 3.78 -18.32 -12.74
C THR A 230 2.61 -17.52 -12.17
N ASN A 231 2.91 -16.37 -11.54
CA ASN A 231 2.01 -15.30 -11.04
C ASN A 231 1.21 -15.63 -9.76
N SER A 232 1.58 -15.03 -8.63
CA SER A 232 0.96 -15.30 -7.32
C SER A 232 1.14 -14.13 -6.34
N VAL A 233 0.14 -13.84 -5.48
CA VAL A 233 0.07 -12.61 -4.64
C VAL A 233 -0.57 -12.85 -3.27
N PHE A 234 -0.07 -12.21 -2.20
CA PHE A 234 -0.63 -12.29 -0.84
C PHE A 234 -1.15 -10.95 -0.34
N TRP A 235 -2.35 -10.95 0.26
CA TRP A 235 -2.82 -9.95 1.20
C TRP A 235 -2.65 -10.48 2.62
N HIS A 236 -2.07 -9.67 3.50
CA HIS A 236 -2.07 -9.93 4.93
C HIS A 236 -2.68 -8.74 5.65
N VAL A 237 -3.75 -9.00 6.38
CA VAL A 237 -4.25 -8.10 7.42
C VAL A 237 -4.14 -8.85 8.73
N VAL A 238 -3.49 -8.24 9.71
CA VAL A 238 -3.52 -8.72 11.08
C VAL A 238 -4.48 -7.87 11.89
#